data_AF-A0A4Y2GCL3-F1
#
_entry.id   AF-A0A4Y2GCL3-F1
#
_cell.length_a   1.000
_cell.length_b   1.000
_cell.length_c   1.000
_cell.angle_alpha   90.00
_cell.angle_beta   90.00
_cell.angle_gamma   90.00
#
_symmetry.space_group_name_H-M   'P 1'
#
loop_
_entity.id
_entity.type
_entity.pdbx_description
1 polymer ?
#
loop_
_entity_poly.entity_id
_entity_poly.type
_entity_poly.pdbx_seq_one_letter_code
_entity_poly.pdbx_strand_id
1 'polypeptide(L)'
;MTITELNRKQTAYKNKLKKIEQFVNAFQAVDETKDYIELKSKLNILKDILKELDNLEKEYCALPVKMDLKNALDILSDMEEDAEKLKESILVFLSKYKEQKKENAKLAPKSHIKLPDCPIPTFSGKFQEFANFKIQFISVIGNNYSLNESQKLMYLKSALKMTRP
;
A
#
# COMPACT_ATOMS: atom_id res chain seq x y z
N MET A 1 11.70 10.00 32.21
CA MET A 1 12.80 9.97 31.21
C MET A 1 13.69 11.17 31.48
N THR A 2 14.99 11.06 31.26
CA THR A 2 15.94 12.18 31.37
C THR A 2 16.01 12.95 30.06
N ILE A 3 16.41 14.23 30.10
CA ILE A 3 16.63 15.03 28.88
C ILE A 3 17.62 14.38 27.91
N THR A 4 18.65 13.71 28.44
CA THR A 4 19.64 13.00 27.61
C THR A 4 19.02 11.84 26.84
N GLU A 5 18.09 11.10 27.45
CA GLU A 5 17.36 10.02 26.79
C GLU A 5 16.45 10.55 25.68
N LEU A 6 15.77 11.68 25.92
CA LEU A 6 14.91 12.33 24.94
C LEU A 6 15.72 12.87 23.76
N ASN A 7 16.83 13.56 24.01
CA ASN A 7 17.75 14.04 22.97
C ASN A 7 18.29 12.88 22.11
N ARG A 8 18.54 11.72 22.73
CA ARG A 8 18.97 10.52 22.01
C ARG A 8 17.86 9.98 21.11
N LYS A 9 16.61 9.92 21.59
CA LYS A 9 15.45 9.55 20.77
C LYS A 9 15.27 10.51 19.59
N GLN A 10 15.34 11.82 19.85
CA GLN A 10 15.24 12.86 18.82
C GLN A 10 16.28 12.65 17.73
N THR A 11 17.54 12.45 18.11
CA THR A 11 18.63 12.17 17.17
C THR A 11 18.37 10.91 16.34
N ALA A 12 17.80 9.85 16.95
CA ALA A 12 17.45 8.63 16.24
C ALA A 12 16.35 8.87 15.19
N TYR A 13 15.32 9.66 15.52
CA TYR A 13 14.27 10.03 14.57
C TYR A 13 14.79 10.92 13.45
N LYS A 14 15.66 11.90 13.76
CA LYS A 14 16.34 12.74 12.76
C LYS A 14 17.10 11.90 11.74
N ASN A 15 17.84 10.90 12.20
CA ASN A 15 18.57 9.98 11.31
C ASN A 15 17.64 9.13 10.44
N LYS A 16 16.48 8.71 10.97
CA LYS A 16 15.47 7.98 10.19
C LYS A 16 14.86 8.88 9.10
N LEU A 17 14.50 10.12 9.45
CA LEU A 17 13.97 11.09 8.49
C LEU A 17 14.95 11.35 7.35
N LYS A 18 16.24 11.57 7.66
CA LYS A 18 17.28 11.76 6.65
C LYS A 18 17.39 10.60 5.65
N LYS A 19 17.21 9.34 6.10
CA LYS A 19 17.19 8.18 5.21
C LYS A 19 15.97 8.17 4.28
N ILE A 20 14.82 8.62 4.77
CA ILE A 20 13.60 8.74 3.96
C ILE A 20 13.73 9.89 2.97
N GLU A 21 14.28 11.02 3.40
CA GLU A 21 14.59 12.16 2.55
C GLU A 21 15.52 11.76 1.39
N GLN A 22 16.61 11.05 1.68
CA GLN A 22 17.51 10.51 0.65
C GLN A 22 16.78 9.61 -0.34
N PHE A 23 15.88 8.76 0.15
CA PHE A 23 15.05 7.91 -0.71
C PHE A 23 14.14 8.76 -1.61
N VAL A 24 13.41 9.72 -1.04
CA VAL A 24 12.47 10.58 -1.77
C VAL A 24 13.20 11.41 -2.83
N ASN A 25 14.36 11.98 -2.51
CA ASN A 25 15.16 12.80 -3.42
C ASN A 25 15.78 11.98 -4.56
N ALA A 26 16.13 10.71 -4.30
CA ALA A 26 16.67 9.80 -5.31
C ALA A 26 15.58 9.00 -6.04
N PHE A 27 14.31 9.18 -5.69
CA PHE A 27 13.23 8.34 -6.18
C PHE A 27 12.98 8.57 -7.67
N GLN A 28 13.07 7.50 -8.45
CA GLN A 28 12.75 7.46 -9.87
C GLN A 28 11.85 6.25 -10.13
N ALA A 29 10.79 6.43 -10.91
CA ALA A 29 9.89 5.35 -11.28
C ALA A 29 10.58 4.37 -12.24
N VAL A 30 10.67 3.10 -11.86
CA VAL A 30 11.30 2.02 -12.64
C VAL A 30 10.41 0.77 -12.70
N ASP A 31 9.78 0.38 -11.60
CA ASP A 31 8.89 -0.80 -11.51
C ASP A 31 7.62 -0.41 -10.76
N GLU A 32 6.51 -0.27 -11.48
CA GLU A 32 5.24 0.24 -10.94
C GLU A 32 4.77 -0.50 -9.67
N THR A 33 4.98 -1.81 -9.58
CA THR A 33 4.50 -2.60 -8.44
C THR A 33 5.44 -2.46 -7.25
N LYS A 34 6.75 -2.61 -7.48
CA LYS A 34 7.77 -2.49 -6.44
C LYS A 34 7.80 -1.08 -5.87
N ASP A 35 7.75 -0.07 -6.73
CA ASP A 35 7.80 1.34 -6.37
C ASP A 35 6.59 1.76 -5.53
N TYR A 36 5.38 1.31 -5.90
CA TYR A 36 4.17 1.56 -5.13
C TYR A 36 4.25 0.96 -3.72
N ILE A 37 4.77 -0.27 -3.60
CA ILE A 37 4.94 -0.94 -2.30
C ILE A 37 5.98 -0.18 -1.45
N GLU A 38 7.10 0.21 -2.05
CA GLU A 38 8.17 0.91 -1.34
C GLU A 38 7.73 2.30 -0.87
N LEU A 39 7.10 3.10 -1.74
CA LEU A 39 6.50 4.38 -1.38
C LEU A 39 5.48 4.24 -0.25
N LYS A 40 4.58 3.25 -0.31
CA LYS A 40 3.58 3.00 0.74
C LYS A 40 4.24 2.60 2.06
N SER A 41 5.32 1.83 2.00
CA SER A 41 6.11 1.45 3.17
C SER A 41 6.75 2.68 3.83
N LYS A 42 7.42 3.53 3.05
CA LYS A 42 8.01 4.79 3.56
C LYS A 42 6.96 5.74 4.13
N LEU A 43 5.79 5.83 3.50
CA LEU A 43 4.67 6.63 4.00
C LEU A 43 4.19 6.18 5.39
N ASN A 44 4.09 4.87 5.62
CA ASN A 44 3.70 4.34 6.93
C ASN A 44 4.76 4.66 7.99
N ILE A 45 6.05 4.50 7.65
CA ILE A 45 7.15 4.86 8.55
C ILE A 45 7.09 6.35 8.91
N LEU A 46 6.80 7.24 7.95
CA LEU A 46 6.65 8.68 8.23
C LEU A 46 5.49 8.97 9.20
N LYS A 47 4.34 8.29 9.03
CA LYS A 47 3.20 8.44 9.95
C LYS A 47 3.56 8.00 11.35
N ASP A 48 4.30 6.91 11.49
CA ASP A 48 4.78 6.44 12.79
C ASP A 48 5.78 7.44 13.39
N ILE A 49 6.71 7.99 12.59
CA ILE A 49 7.63 9.02 13.07
C ILE A 49 6.88 10.26 13.57
N LEU A 50 5.92 10.79 12.80
CA LEU A 50 5.13 11.96 13.20
C LEU A 50 4.42 11.75 14.55
N LYS A 51 3.81 10.57 14.74
CA LYS A 51 3.20 10.21 16.03
C LYS A 51 4.22 10.17 17.17
N GLU A 52 5.41 9.64 16.89
CA GLU A 52 6.48 9.56 17.88
C GLU A 52 7.11 10.93 18.19
N LEU A 53 7.10 11.88 17.25
CA LEU A 53 7.53 13.27 17.49
C LEU A 53 6.54 14.01 18.38
N ASP A 54 5.23 13.91 18.12
CA ASP A 54 4.17 14.45 18.99
C ASP A 54 4.25 13.87 20.42
N ASN A 55 4.53 12.56 20.56
CA ASN A 55 4.78 11.96 21.86
C ASN A 55 6.05 12.53 22.53
N LEU A 56 7.11 12.74 21.77
CA LEU A 56 8.38 13.25 22.28
C LEU A 56 8.26 14.72 22.72
N GLU A 57 7.50 15.54 21.99
CA GLU A 57 7.18 16.91 22.37
C GLU A 57 6.46 16.95 23.71
N LYS A 58 5.45 16.10 23.90
CA LYS A 58 4.75 15.93 25.19
C LYS A 58 5.69 15.50 26.31
N GLU A 59 6.62 14.58 26.04
CA GLU A 59 7.63 14.15 27.00
C GLU A 59 8.59 15.30 27.39
N TYR A 60 8.99 16.16 26.45
CA TYR A 60 9.78 17.36 26.74
C TYR A 60 9.00 18.38 27.58
N CYS A 61 7.75 18.68 27.19
CA CYS A 61 6.89 19.64 27.90
C CYS A 61 6.56 19.21 29.35
N ALA A 62 6.62 17.91 29.65
CA ALA A 62 6.42 17.37 31.00
C ALA A 62 7.66 17.49 31.90
N LEU A 63 8.82 17.91 31.38
CA LEU A 63 10.03 18.09 32.18
C LEU A 63 9.95 19.34 33.08
N PRO A 64 10.72 19.38 34.18
CA PRO A 64 10.78 20.55 35.05
C PRO A 64 11.27 21.81 34.29
N VAL A 65 10.54 22.93 34.45
CA VAL A 65 10.73 24.24 33.78
C VAL A 65 12.16 24.83 33.88
N LYS A 66 12.98 24.35 34.81
CA LYS A 66 14.38 24.79 35.00
C LYS A 66 15.36 24.29 33.94
N MET A 67 14.91 23.46 32.99
CA MET A 67 15.73 22.88 31.94
C MET A 67 15.61 23.73 30.67
N ASP A 68 16.72 24.10 30.04
CA ASP A 68 16.68 24.78 28.75
C ASP A 68 16.33 23.77 27.66
N LEU A 69 15.07 23.81 27.22
CA LEU A 69 14.50 22.91 26.22
C LEU A 69 14.31 23.58 24.87
N LYS A 70 14.56 24.89 24.76
CA LYS A 70 14.17 25.67 23.59
C LYS A 70 14.77 25.09 22.31
N ASN A 71 16.09 24.85 22.32
CA ASN A 71 16.79 24.28 21.17
C ASN A 71 16.24 22.89 20.80
N ALA A 72 15.90 22.06 21.77
CA ALA A 72 15.37 20.72 21.51
C ALA A 72 13.96 20.78 20.91
N LEU A 73 13.11 21.68 21.39
CA LEU A 73 11.77 21.91 20.84
C LEU A 73 11.81 22.52 19.44
N ASP A 74 12.70 23.49 19.19
CA ASP A 74 12.90 24.08 17.86
C ASP A 74 13.33 23.00 16.85
N ILE A 75 14.30 22.13 17.21
CA ILE A 75 14.70 21.00 16.36
C ILE A 75 13.53 20.03 16.11
N LEU A 76 12.66 19.82 17.10
CA LEU A 76 11.52 18.91 16.95
C LEU A 76 10.51 19.48 15.96
N SER A 77 10.20 20.78 16.08
CA SER A 77 9.34 21.50 15.14
C SER A 77 9.87 21.42 13.70
N ASP A 78 11.17 21.66 13.50
CA ASP A 78 11.80 21.54 12.18
C ASP A 78 11.64 20.11 11.61
N MET A 79 11.85 19.10 12.45
CA MET A 79 11.71 17.69 12.05
C MET A 79 10.27 17.32 11.66
N GLU A 80 9.27 17.88 12.34
CA GLU A 80 7.85 17.65 12.01
C GLU A 80 7.48 18.29 10.67
N GLU A 81 7.93 19.52 10.43
CA GLU A 81 7.72 20.21 9.16
C GLU A 81 8.36 19.42 8.00
N ASP A 82 9.60 18.97 8.16
CA ASP A 82 10.29 18.15 7.17
C ASP A 82 9.58 16.81 6.92
N ALA A 83 9.12 16.15 7.99
CA ALA A 83 8.39 14.89 7.89
C ALA A 83 7.06 15.04 7.12
N GLU A 84 6.34 16.15 7.32
CA GLU A 84 5.12 16.44 6.57
C GLU A 84 5.41 16.74 5.09
N LYS A 85 6.44 17.53 4.78
CA LYS A 85 6.87 17.78 3.38
C LYS A 85 7.23 16.48 2.65
N LEU A 86 7.93 15.56 3.31
CA LEU A 86 8.25 14.25 2.75
C LEU A 86 7.00 13.39 2.53
N LYS A 87 6.07 13.43 3.48
CA LYS A 87 4.80 12.71 3.40
C LYS A 87 3.94 13.21 2.23
N GLU A 88 3.83 14.52 2.06
CA GLU A 88 3.16 15.13 0.90
C GLU A 88 3.83 14.71 -0.42
N SER A 89 5.16 14.77 -0.49
CA SER A 89 5.92 14.35 -1.67
C SER A 89 5.62 12.88 -2.06
N ILE A 90 5.61 11.98 -1.08
CA ILE A 90 5.28 10.56 -1.30
C ILE A 90 3.82 10.39 -1.74
N LEU A 91 2.88 11.15 -1.17
CA LEU A 91 1.48 11.11 -1.57
C LEU A 91 1.28 11.56 -3.02
N VAL A 92 2.03 12.59 -3.46
CA VAL A 92 2.04 13.04 -4.86
C VAL A 92 2.59 11.95 -5.79
N PHE A 93 3.63 11.22 -5.40
CA PHE A 93 4.09 10.08 -6.20
C PHE A 93 3.02 8.98 -6.28
N LEU A 94 2.39 8.63 -5.15
CA LEU A 94 1.35 7.61 -5.09
C LEU A 94 0.08 7.97 -5.88
N SER A 95 -0.30 9.25 -5.95
CA SER A 95 -1.45 9.69 -6.74
C SER A 95 -1.21 9.51 -8.24
N LYS A 96 -0.02 9.88 -8.73
CA LYS A 96 0.39 9.68 -10.13
C LYS A 96 0.26 8.22 -10.57
N TYR A 97 0.67 7.27 -9.73
CA TYR A 97 0.51 5.83 -10.02
C TYR A 97 -0.96 5.38 -10.11
N LYS A 98 -1.83 5.91 -9.23
CA LYS A 98 -3.27 5.58 -9.27
C LYS A 98 -3.93 6.11 -10.55
N GLU A 99 -3.51 7.28 -11.02
CA GLU A 99 -4.01 7.89 -12.25
C GLU A 99 -3.53 7.12 -13.49
N GLN A 100 -2.23 6.79 -13.58
CA GLN A 100 -1.66 5.99 -14.67
C GLN A 100 -2.32 4.61 -14.78
N LYS A 101 -2.54 3.91 -13.65
CA LYS A 101 -3.25 2.63 -13.65
C LYS A 101 -4.69 2.76 -14.17
N LYS A 102 -5.36 3.87 -13.87
CA LYS A 102 -6.74 4.15 -14.30
C LYS A 102 -6.81 4.48 -15.80
N GLU A 103 -5.82 5.17 -16.35
CA GLU A 103 -5.71 5.42 -17.80
C GLU A 103 -5.34 4.16 -18.58
N ASN A 104 -4.37 3.37 -18.09
CA ASN A 104 -4.01 2.09 -18.71
C ASN A 104 -5.19 1.10 -18.71
N ALA A 105 -6.03 1.12 -17.67
CA ALA A 105 -7.26 0.32 -17.62
C ALA A 105 -8.36 0.81 -18.61
N LYS A 106 -8.33 2.08 -19.04
CA LYS A 106 -9.24 2.63 -20.06
C LYS A 106 -8.75 2.36 -21.49
N LEU A 107 -7.44 2.31 -21.69
CA LEU A 107 -6.78 2.03 -22.97
C LEU A 107 -6.62 0.53 -23.24
N ALA A 108 -6.75 -0.31 -22.22
CA ALA A 108 -6.87 -1.75 -22.42
C ALA A 108 -8.01 -1.99 -23.42
N PRO A 109 -7.73 -2.59 -24.60
CA PRO A 109 -8.78 -2.85 -25.56
C PRO A 109 -9.86 -3.65 -24.83
N LYS A 110 -11.12 -3.22 -24.96
CA LYS A 110 -12.27 -4.06 -24.67
C LYS A 110 -12.21 -5.22 -25.66
N SER A 111 -11.31 -6.16 -25.42
CA SER A 111 -11.21 -7.37 -26.20
C SER A 111 -12.53 -8.07 -25.96
N HIS A 112 -13.35 -8.11 -27.00
CA HIS A 112 -14.35 -9.14 -27.15
C HIS A 112 -13.59 -10.46 -27.26
N ILE A 113 -13.18 -11.00 -26.12
CA ILE A 113 -12.47 -12.27 -26.01
C ILE A 113 -13.47 -13.35 -26.45
N LYS A 114 -13.26 -13.89 -27.65
CA LYS A 114 -13.72 -15.25 -27.93
C LYS A 114 -12.84 -16.17 -27.10
N LEU A 115 -13.46 -16.90 -26.18
CA LEU A 115 -12.81 -17.97 -25.43
C LEU A 115 -12.25 -19.01 -26.42
N PRO A 116 -11.12 -19.68 -26.12
CA PRO A 116 -10.79 -20.93 -26.80
C PRO A 116 -11.97 -21.90 -26.63
N ASP A 117 -12.27 -22.72 -27.64
CA ASP A 117 -13.42 -23.66 -27.73
C ASP A 117 -13.49 -24.74 -26.62
N CYS A 118 -12.72 -24.57 -25.54
CA CYS A 118 -12.77 -25.43 -24.37
C CYS A 118 -14.13 -25.25 -23.67
N PRO A 119 -14.88 -26.34 -23.43
CA PRO A 119 -16.18 -26.26 -22.77
C PRO A 119 -16.02 -25.67 -21.37
N ILE A 120 -16.81 -24.65 -21.05
CA ILE A 120 -16.84 -24.08 -19.70
C ILE A 120 -17.23 -25.20 -18.71
N PRO A 121 -16.41 -25.47 -17.68
CA PRO A 121 -16.71 -26.51 -16.72
C PRO A 121 -18.01 -26.19 -15.99
N THR A 122 -18.90 -27.19 -15.87
CA THR A 122 -20.15 -27.05 -15.13
C THR A 122 -20.09 -27.87 -13.84
N PHE A 123 -20.73 -27.36 -12.79
CA PHE A 123 -20.83 -28.01 -11.50
C PHE A 123 -22.28 -28.38 -11.23
N SER A 124 -22.54 -29.67 -11.01
CA SER A 124 -23.88 -30.19 -10.74
C SER A 124 -24.34 -30.02 -9.29
N GLY A 125 -23.44 -29.61 -8.38
CA GLY A 125 -23.67 -29.61 -6.94
C GLY A 125 -23.25 -30.90 -6.24
N LYS A 126 -22.87 -31.96 -6.96
CA LYS A 126 -22.37 -33.20 -6.36
C LYS A 126 -20.97 -33.02 -5.78
N PHE A 127 -20.81 -33.34 -4.50
CA PHE A 127 -19.52 -33.21 -3.79
C PHE A 127 -18.37 -33.97 -4.48
N GLN A 128 -18.64 -35.17 -5.00
CA GLN A 128 -17.64 -36.01 -5.70
C GLN A 128 -17.04 -35.32 -6.93
N GLU A 129 -17.77 -34.41 -7.58
CA GLU A 129 -17.34 -33.69 -8.78
C GLU A 129 -16.59 -32.39 -8.44
N PHE A 130 -16.62 -31.95 -7.17
CA PHE A 130 -16.12 -30.63 -6.76
C PHE A 130 -14.62 -30.46 -7.00
N ALA A 131 -13.82 -31.48 -6.66
CA ALA A 131 -12.37 -31.41 -6.83
C ALA A 131 -11.98 -31.25 -8.32
N ASN A 132 -12.60 -32.04 -9.19
CA ASN A 132 -12.39 -31.97 -10.63
C ASN A 132 -12.90 -30.65 -11.22
N PHE A 133 -14.10 -30.20 -10.83
CA PHE A 133 -14.64 -28.90 -11.22
C PHE A 133 -13.70 -27.76 -10.84
N LYS A 134 -13.20 -27.73 -9.61
CA LYS A 134 -12.30 -26.67 -9.11
C LYS A 134 -11.01 -26.61 -9.93
N ILE A 135 -10.39 -27.75 -10.24
CA ILE A 135 -9.17 -27.82 -11.04
C ILE A 135 -9.43 -27.24 -12.44
N GLN A 136 -10.50 -27.69 -13.11
CA GLN A 136 -10.84 -27.22 -14.45
C GLN A 136 -11.19 -25.72 -14.47
N PHE A 137 -11.98 -25.26 -13.50
CA PHE A 137 -12.39 -23.86 -13.41
C PHE A 137 -11.19 -22.92 -13.17
N ILE A 138 -10.26 -23.29 -12.28
CA ILE A 138 -9.04 -22.52 -12.04
C ILE A 138 -8.16 -22.49 -13.30
N SER A 139 -8.02 -23.62 -14.00
CA SER A 139 -7.19 -23.70 -15.20
C SER A 139 -7.72 -22.84 -16.35
N VAL A 140 -9.05 -22.73 -16.52
CA VAL A 140 -9.67 -22.02 -17.65
C VAL A 140 -9.99 -20.56 -17.32
N ILE A 141 -10.46 -20.28 -16.10
CA ILE A 141 -10.98 -18.97 -15.69
C ILE A 141 -10.10 -18.33 -14.61
N GLY A 142 -9.67 -19.09 -13.60
CA GLY A 142 -8.92 -18.56 -12.45
C GLY A 142 -7.57 -17.96 -12.84
N ASN A 143 -6.82 -18.68 -13.67
CA ASN A 143 -5.49 -18.30 -14.16
C ASN A 143 -5.53 -17.34 -15.36
N ASN A 144 -6.72 -16.93 -15.81
CA ASN A 144 -6.86 -16.03 -16.94
C ASN A 144 -6.66 -14.58 -16.49
N TYR A 145 -5.47 -14.02 -16.76
CA TYR A 145 -5.11 -12.63 -16.43
C TYR A 145 -5.87 -11.57 -17.23
N SER A 146 -6.55 -11.95 -18.32
CA SER A 146 -7.40 -11.02 -19.10
C SER A 146 -8.78 -10.80 -18.48
N LEU A 147 -9.17 -11.62 -17.50
CA LEU A 147 -10.43 -11.49 -16.77
C LEU A 147 -10.20 -10.83 -15.42
N ASN A 148 -11.00 -9.82 -15.09
CA ASN A 148 -11.03 -9.25 -13.75
C ASN A 148 -11.86 -10.13 -12.79
N GLU A 149 -11.70 -9.90 -11.48
CA GLU A 149 -12.38 -10.68 -10.44
C GLU A 149 -13.92 -10.69 -10.55
N SER A 150 -14.52 -9.58 -10.98
CA SER A 150 -15.98 -9.50 -11.22
C SER A 150 -16.41 -10.39 -12.39
N GLN A 151 -15.63 -10.45 -13.46
CA GLN A 151 -15.88 -11.33 -14.60
C GLN A 151 -15.69 -12.80 -14.20
N LYS A 152 -14.63 -13.13 -13.45
CA LYS A 152 -14.41 -14.48 -12.91
C LYS A 152 -15.57 -14.94 -12.03
N LEU A 153 -16.09 -14.05 -11.19
CA LEU A 153 -17.28 -14.32 -10.37
C LEU A 153 -18.52 -14.58 -11.24
N MET A 154 -18.70 -13.85 -12.33
CA MET A 154 -19.82 -14.08 -13.26
C MET A 154 -19.72 -15.47 -13.91
N TYR A 155 -18.53 -15.88 -14.36
CA TYR A 155 -18.30 -17.22 -14.87
C TYR A 155 -18.55 -18.30 -13.83
N LEU A 156 -18.13 -18.07 -12.58
CA LEU A 156 -18.40 -19.01 -11.49
C LEU A 156 -19.89 -19.20 -11.31
N LYS A 157 -20.68 -18.11 -11.25
CA LYS A 157 -22.14 -18.18 -11.13
C LYS A 157 -22.78 -18.96 -12.28
N SER A 158 -22.33 -18.75 -13.52
CA SER A 158 -22.83 -19.47 -14.69
C SER A 158 -22.45 -20.96 -14.71
N ALA A 159 -21.30 -21.31 -14.13
CA ALA A 159 -20.82 -22.69 -14.05
C ALA A 159 -21.60 -23.52 -13.02
N LEU A 160 -22.19 -22.88 -12.01
CA LEU A 160 -23.04 -23.54 -11.02
C LEU A 160 -24.42 -23.82 -11.65
N LYS A 161 -24.74 -25.07 -11.94
CA LYS A 161 -26.10 -25.42 -12.35
C LYS A 161 -27.02 -25.21 -11.14
N MET A 162 -27.95 -24.26 -11.24
CA MET A 162 -29.07 -24.20 -10.31
C MET A 162 -29.92 -25.46 -10.52
N THR A 163 -29.80 -26.44 -9.63
CA THR A 163 -30.89 -27.38 -9.39
C THR A 163 -32.05 -26.56 -8.84
N ARG A 164 -33.01 -26.21 -9.71
CA ARG A 164 -34.31 -25.75 -9.22
C ARG A 164 -34.94 -26.92 -8.44
N PRO A 165 -35.44 -26.70 -7.23
CA PRO A 165 -36.28 -27.67 -6.55
C PRO A 165 -37.56 -27.95 -7.33
#